data_AF-A0A2D9C9C1-F1
#
_entry.id   AF-A0A2D9C9C1-F1
#
_cell.length_a   1.000
_cell.length_b   1.000
_cell.length_c   1.000
_cell.angle_alpha   90.00
_cell.angle_beta   90.00
_cell.angle_gamma   90.00
#
_symmetry.space_group_name_H-M   'P 1'
#
loop_
_entity.id
_entity.type
_entity.pdbx_description
1 polymer ?
#
loop_
_entity_poly.entity_id
_entity_poly.type
_entity_poly.pdbx_seq_one_letter_code
_entity_poly.pdbx_strand_id
1 'polypeptide(L)'
;MDTMQAQLRKIEKRLDRAARFGTINKKEFRRANRIAGRETVDAMRGKLEPYKDDITIHKKNGDKLIVKRNQLKNSIGVWFTRGSNTAFIGPRANYAGRTALKRKVRDNADGWFAHIVEMGARPATMKKGGKKGGGGIIMQTPNKGKLTKGMKAGVGATKRKQIELYREEFERFMK
;
A
#
# COMPACT_ATOMS: atom_id res chain seq x y z
N MET A 1 -21.10 17.31 -47.32
CA MET A 1 -19.85 16.55 -47.08
C MET A 1 -18.89 17.48 -46.36
N ASP A 2 -18.37 17.09 -45.19
CA ASP A 2 -17.28 17.86 -44.55
C ASP A 2 -16.09 17.89 -45.51
N THR A 3 -15.51 19.07 -45.72
CA THR A 3 -14.30 19.20 -46.56
C THR A 3 -13.15 18.41 -45.93
N MET A 4 -12.23 17.89 -46.76
CA MET A 4 -11.05 17.15 -46.27
C MET A 4 -10.27 17.92 -45.20
N GLN A 5 -10.22 19.26 -45.31
CA GLN A 5 -9.64 20.16 -44.31
C GLN A 5 -10.40 20.15 -42.97
N ALA A 6 -11.73 20.07 -42.97
CA ALA A 6 -12.52 19.95 -41.75
C ALA A 6 -12.30 18.60 -41.04
N GLN A 7 -12.12 17.51 -41.82
CA GLN A 7 -11.77 16.20 -41.29
C GLN A 7 -10.36 16.18 -40.67
N LEU A 8 -9.37 16.76 -41.36
CA LEU A 8 -8.00 16.89 -40.85
C LEU A 8 -7.94 17.68 -39.54
N ARG A 9 -8.61 18.84 -39.46
CA ARG A 9 -8.68 19.64 -38.22
C ARG A 9 -9.35 18.89 -37.07
N LYS A 10 -10.36 18.05 -37.34
CA LYS A 10 -10.99 17.20 -36.31
C LYS A 10 -10.01 16.15 -35.77
N ILE A 11 -9.19 15.56 -36.64
CA ILE A 11 -8.16 14.58 -36.25
C ILE A 11 -7.06 15.25 -35.43
N GLU A 12 -6.52 16.37 -35.88
CA GLU A 12 -5.51 17.14 -35.14
C GLU A 12 -5.97 17.50 -33.72
N LYS A 13 -7.20 18.03 -33.58
CA LYS A 13 -7.78 18.33 -32.26
C LYS A 13 -7.87 17.11 -31.34
N ARG A 14 -8.16 15.92 -31.90
CA ARG A 14 -8.20 14.67 -31.13
C ARG A 14 -6.79 14.22 -30.74
N LEU A 15 -5.81 14.34 -31.63
CA LEU A 15 -4.41 14.02 -31.33
C LEU A 15 -3.84 14.95 -30.25
N ASP A 16 -4.10 16.26 -30.34
CA ASP A 16 -3.72 17.24 -29.32
C ASP A 16 -4.36 16.93 -27.96
N ARG A 17 -5.64 16.53 -27.96
CA ARG A 17 -6.34 16.10 -26.75
C ARG A 17 -5.67 14.86 -26.16
N ALA A 18 -5.40 13.84 -26.97
CA ALA A 18 -4.71 12.63 -26.50
C ALA A 18 -3.33 12.94 -25.91
N ALA A 19 -2.54 13.82 -26.53
CA ALA A 19 -1.24 14.25 -26.03
C ALA A 19 -1.32 14.94 -24.64
N ARG A 20 -2.42 15.65 -24.37
CA ARG A 20 -2.67 16.34 -23.09
C ARG A 20 -3.20 15.44 -21.98
N PHE A 21 -3.71 14.25 -22.29
CA PHE A 21 -4.30 13.35 -21.30
C PHE A 21 -3.32 12.99 -20.16
N GLY A 22 -2.06 12.72 -20.50
CA GLY A 22 -1.03 12.32 -19.53
C GLY A 22 -0.58 13.44 -18.58
N THR A 23 -0.72 14.70 -18.97
CA THR A 23 -0.16 15.84 -18.23
C THR A 23 -1.17 16.48 -17.26
N ILE A 24 -2.47 16.37 -17.54
CA ILE A 24 -3.51 17.13 -16.84
C ILE A 24 -4.16 16.34 -15.68
N ASN A 25 -4.40 15.03 -15.85
CA ASN A 25 -5.34 14.29 -14.97
C ASN A 25 -4.69 13.57 -13.76
N LYS A 26 -3.90 14.29 -12.97
CA LYS A 26 -3.20 13.71 -11.80
C LYS A 26 -4.17 13.16 -10.73
N LYS A 27 -5.33 13.78 -10.54
CA LYS A 27 -6.30 13.38 -9.50
C LYS A 27 -7.01 12.07 -9.86
N GLU A 28 -7.37 11.93 -11.13
CA GLU A 28 -8.09 10.81 -11.72
C GLU A 28 -7.18 9.58 -11.75
N PHE A 29 -5.92 9.73 -12.20
CA PHE A 29 -4.95 8.64 -12.13
C PHE A 29 -4.67 8.19 -10.70
N ARG A 30 -4.61 9.11 -9.74
CA ARG A 30 -4.50 8.76 -8.32
C ARG A 30 -5.71 8.01 -7.81
N ARG A 31 -6.91 8.39 -8.23
CA ARG A 31 -8.15 7.68 -7.88
C ARG A 31 -8.13 6.26 -8.48
N ALA A 32 -7.82 6.13 -9.76
CA ALA A 32 -7.72 4.85 -10.45
C ALA A 32 -6.69 3.93 -9.77
N ASN A 33 -5.49 4.43 -9.49
CA ASN A 33 -4.43 3.67 -8.82
C ASN A 33 -4.80 3.29 -7.39
N ARG A 34 -5.55 4.15 -6.69
CA ARG A 34 -6.07 3.84 -5.35
C ARG A 34 -7.10 2.71 -5.40
N ILE A 35 -8.00 2.73 -6.38
CA ILE A 35 -9.03 1.71 -6.56
C ILE A 35 -8.37 0.39 -6.96
N ALA A 36 -7.56 0.40 -8.02
CA ALA A 36 -6.84 -0.79 -8.48
C ALA A 36 -5.96 -1.40 -7.37
N GLY A 37 -5.25 -0.57 -6.60
CA GLY A 37 -4.40 -1.05 -5.50
C GLY A 37 -5.17 -1.72 -4.36
N ARG A 38 -6.50 -1.51 -4.24
CA ARG A 38 -7.32 -2.22 -3.24
C ARG A 38 -7.36 -3.72 -3.49
N GLU A 39 -7.30 -4.17 -4.74
CA GLU A 39 -7.23 -5.60 -5.08
C GLU A 39 -6.07 -6.29 -4.35
N THR A 40 -4.88 -5.68 -4.37
CA THR A 40 -3.73 -6.18 -3.63
C THR A 40 -3.90 -6.04 -2.12
N VAL A 41 -4.48 -4.94 -1.63
CA VAL A 41 -4.76 -4.77 -0.19
C VAL A 41 -5.66 -5.87 0.33
N ASP A 42 -6.74 -6.19 -0.39
CA ASP A 42 -7.74 -7.17 0.02
C ASP A 42 -7.15 -8.58 -0.05
N ALA A 43 -6.37 -8.89 -1.09
CA ALA A 43 -5.61 -10.13 -1.17
C ALA A 43 -4.60 -10.28 -0.01
N MET A 44 -3.87 -9.22 0.36
CA MET A 44 -2.94 -9.23 1.50
C MET A 44 -3.69 -9.45 2.82
N ARG A 45 -4.78 -8.71 3.06
CA ARG A 45 -5.59 -8.83 4.28
C ARG A 45 -6.24 -10.19 4.42
N GLY A 46 -6.71 -10.78 3.32
CA GLY A 46 -7.33 -12.10 3.29
C GLY A 46 -6.36 -13.25 3.59
N LYS A 47 -5.05 -13.07 3.33
CA LYS A 47 -4.03 -14.08 3.66
C LYS A 47 -3.50 -13.98 5.08
N LEU A 48 -3.78 -12.89 5.78
CA LEU A 48 -3.36 -12.70 7.16
C LEU A 48 -4.38 -13.30 8.13
N GLU A 49 -3.88 -13.89 9.19
CA GLU A 49 -4.67 -14.27 10.35
C GLU A 49 -4.51 -13.20 11.43
N PRO A 50 -5.60 -12.82 12.14
CA PRO A 50 -5.47 -12.05 13.36
C PRO A 50 -4.52 -12.76 14.32
N TYR A 51 -3.66 -12.00 15.00
CA TYR A 51 -2.89 -12.58 16.09
C TYR A 51 -3.86 -12.99 17.21
N LYS A 52 -3.60 -14.09 17.94
CA LYS A 52 -4.53 -14.58 18.97
C LYS A 52 -4.74 -13.55 20.09
N ASP A 53 -3.66 -12.86 20.46
CA ASP A 53 -3.62 -11.91 21.56
C ASP A 53 -3.11 -10.53 21.13
N ASP A 54 -3.34 -9.53 21.98
CA ASP A 54 -2.64 -8.25 21.85
C ASP A 54 -1.16 -8.45 22.26
N ILE A 55 -0.24 -7.86 21.50
CA ILE A 55 1.19 -7.95 21.77
C ILE A 55 1.61 -6.72 22.56
N THR A 56 2.07 -6.90 23.80
CA THR A 56 2.62 -5.81 24.61
C THR A 56 4.14 -5.70 24.42
N ILE A 57 4.60 -4.51 24.06
CA ILE A 57 6.01 -4.15 23.87
C ILE A 57 6.40 -3.16 24.96
N HIS A 58 7.40 -3.50 25.76
CA HIS A 58 7.95 -2.61 26.78
C HIS A 58 9.05 -1.74 26.15
N LYS A 59 8.88 -0.42 26.19
CA LYS A 59 9.90 0.54 25.75
C LYS A 59 10.92 0.78 26.87
N LYS A 60 12.10 1.28 26.50
CA LYS A 60 13.20 1.55 27.44
C LYS A 60 12.87 2.59 28.51
N ASN A 61 11.95 3.50 28.22
CA ASN A 61 11.50 4.57 29.12
C ASN A 61 10.35 4.14 30.06
N GLY A 62 10.00 2.85 30.11
CA GLY A 62 8.91 2.34 30.95
C GLY A 62 7.54 2.32 30.25
N ASP A 63 7.39 3.02 29.13
CA ASP A 63 6.14 3.03 28.36
C ASP A 63 5.82 1.68 27.75
N LYS A 64 4.51 1.38 27.63
CA LYS A 64 4.01 0.18 26.96
C LYS A 64 3.39 0.55 25.62
N LEU A 65 3.84 -0.11 24.55
CA LEU A 65 3.17 -0.09 23.26
C LEU A 65 2.34 -1.37 23.14
N ILE A 66 1.03 -1.22 22.97
CA ILE A 66 0.11 -2.34 22.76
C ILE A 66 -0.18 -2.45 21.27
N VAL A 67 0.29 -3.53 20.65
CA VAL A 67 -0.06 -3.89 19.28
C VAL A 67 -1.32 -4.75 19.30
N LYS A 68 -2.41 -4.24 18.76
CA LYS A 68 -3.70 -4.93 18.71
C LYS A 68 -3.68 -6.12 17.77
N ARG A 69 -4.46 -7.16 18.08
CA ARG A 69 -4.60 -8.40 17.29
C ARG A 69 -4.80 -8.22 15.77
N ASN A 70 -5.55 -7.19 15.37
CA ASN A 70 -5.87 -6.87 13.97
C ASN A 70 -5.07 -5.71 13.38
N GLN A 71 -4.13 -5.15 14.15
CA GLN A 71 -3.42 -3.94 13.77
C GLN A 71 -2.65 -4.13 12.45
N LEU A 72 -2.12 -5.33 12.18
CA LEU A 72 -1.40 -5.60 10.93
C LEU A 72 -2.32 -5.40 9.73
N LYS A 73 -3.50 -6.05 9.75
CA LYS A 73 -4.51 -5.92 8.69
C LYS A 73 -4.93 -4.46 8.49
N ASN A 74 -5.13 -3.75 9.59
CA ASN A 74 -5.55 -2.35 9.59
C ASN A 74 -4.47 -1.41 9.04
N SER A 75 -3.19 -1.75 9.23
CA SER A 75 -2.07 -0.96 8.71
C SER A 75 -1.91 -1.06 7.19
N ILE A 76 -2.44 -2.12 6.57
CA ILE A 76 -2.30 -2.34 5.12
C ILE A 76 -3.23 -1.40 4.37
N GLY A 77 -2.71 -0.68 3.39
CA GLY A 77 -3.51 0.17 2.53
C GLY A 77 -2.78 0.64 1.28
N VAL A 78 -3.35 1.62 0.59
CA VAL A 78 -2.74 2.27 -0.57
C VAL A 78 -2.38 3.73 -0.24
N TRP A 79 -1.14 4.15 -0.45
CA TRP A 79 -0.71 5.53 -0.20
C TRP A 79 0.15 6.07 -1.35
N PHE A 80 0.38 7.38 -1.33
CA PHE A 80 1.09 8.09 -2.38
C PHE A 80 2.11 9.04 -1.74
N THR A 81 3.27 9.19 -2.36
CA THR A 81 4.21 10.27 -2.01
C THR A 81 3.69 11.62 -2.52
N ARG A 82 4.17 12.72 -1.95
CA ARG A 82 3.75 14.07 -2.37
C ARG A 82 4.10 14.27 -3.85
N GLY A 83 3.14 14.75 -4.65
CA GLY A 83 3.33 15.00 -6.09
C GLY A 83 3.36 13.77 -7.00
N SER A 84 3.40 12.54 -6.48
CA SER A 84 3.47 11.32 -7.30
C SER A 84 2.09 10.67 -7.53
N ASN A 85 1.88 10.13 -8.73
CA ASN A 85 0.73 9.28 -9.06
C ASN A 85 1.01 7.80 -8.80
N THR A 86 2.24 7.43 -8.43
CA THR A 86 2.62 6.06 -8.09
C THR A 86 1.98 5.67 -6.76
N ALA A 87 1.12 4.65 -6.82
CA ALA A 87 0.54 4.05 -5.63
C ALA A 87 1.53 3.08 -4.99
N PHE A 88 1.72 3.23 -3.69
CA PHE A 88 2.40 2.25 -2.83
C PHE A 88 1.34 1.42 -2.11
N ILE A 89 1.58 0.12 -2.01
CA ILE A 89 0.67 -0.86 -1.42
C ILE A 89 1.40 -1.65 -0.35
N GLY A 90 0.79 -1.83 0.82
CA GLY A 90 1.38 -2.56 1.95
C GLY A 90 1.10 -1.95 3.33
N PRO A 91 1.83 -2.37 4.36
CA PRO A 91 1.73 -1.79 5.70
C PRO A 91 2.24 -0.34 5.71
N ARG A 92 1.45 0.57 6.28
CA ARG A 92 1.87 1.96 6.52
C ARG A 92 2.49 2.05 7.90
N ALA A 93 3.68 2.60 8.04
CA ALA A 93 4.33 2.78 9.34
C ALA A 93 4.50 4.26 9.70
N ASN A 94 4.56 4.56 11.00
CA ASN A 94 4.98 5.88 11.50
C ASN A 94 6.49 6.03 11.56
N TYR A 95 7.22 4.92 11.58
CA TYR A 95 8.67 4.89 11.73
C TYR A 95 9.31 3.92 10.73
N ALA A 96 10.43 4.32 10.16
CA ALA A 96 11.33 3.47 9.40
C ALA A 96 12.67 3.40 10.14
N GLY A 97 12.90 2.31 10.89
CA GLY A 97 14.04 2.22 11.79
C GLY A 97 13.98 3.27 12.91
N ARG A 98 15.00 4.12 13.01
CA ARG A 98 15.06 5.24 13.98
C ARG A 98 14.37 6.51 13.48
N THR A 99 13.96 6.55 12.21
CA THR A 99 13.45 7.77 11.57
C THR A 99 11.94 7.82 11.67
N ALA A 100 11.42 8.90 12.27
CA ALA A 100 10.00 9.22 12.23
C ALA A 100 9.60 9.66 10.81
N LEU A 101 8.60 9.01 10.23
CA LEU A 101 8.08 9.36 8.92
C LEU A 101 7.16 10.59 9.04
N LYS A 102 7.31 11.54 8.13
CA LYS A 102 6.54 12.80 8.13
C LYS A 102 5.02 12.59 8.10
N ARG A 103 4.55 11.47 7.57
CA ARG A 103 3.12 11.16 7.46
C ARG A 103 2.72 10.17 8.54
N LYS A 104 2.05 10.67 9.57
CA LYS A 104 1.58 9.83 10.67
C LYS A 104 0.32 9.04 10.24
N VAL A 105 0.37 7.73 10.40
CA VAL A 105 -0.79 6.84 10.50
C VAL A 105 -1.27 6.84 11.95
N ARG A 106 -2.58 6.60 12.16
CA ARG A 106 -3.12 6.41 13.51
C ARG A 106 -2.38 5.26 14.21
N ASP A 107 -2.19 5.34 15.52
CA ASP A 107 -1.41 4.35 16.26
C ASP A 107 -1.93 2.92 16.04
N ASN A 108 -3.26 2.73 16.02
CA ASN A 108 -3.91 1.45 15.73
C ASN A 108 -3.89 1.00 14.26
N ALA A 109 -3.18 1.73 13.40
CA ALA A 109 -2.92 1.43 12.00
C ALA A 109 -1.43 1.56 11.66
N ASP A 110 -0.56 1.70 12.66
CA ASP A 110 0.89 1.75 12.47
C ASP A 110 1.44 0.34 12.23
N GLY A 111 1.88 0.06 11.01
CA GLY A 111 2.46 -1.20 10.57
C GLY A 111 3.96 -1.35 10.86
N TRP A 112 4.56 -0.51 11.71
CA TRP A 112 5.97 -0.67 12.12
C TRP A 112 6.30 -2.11 12.55
N PHE A 113 5.38 -2.81 13.22
CA PHE A 113 5.57 -4.20 13.66
C PHE A 113 5.28 -5.25 12.57
N ALA A 114 4.96 -4.85 11.33
CA ALA A 114 4.70 -5.79 10.23
C ALA A 114 5.88 -6.72 9.99
N HIS A 115 7.12 -6.22 10.13
CA HIS A 115 8.32 -7.06 10.06
C HIS A 115 8.36 -8.14 11.16
N ILE A 116 7.90 -7.83 12.37
CA ILE A 116 7.82 -8.76 13.51
C ILE A 116 6.83 -9.88 13.18
N VAL A 117 5.68 -9.52 12.60
CA VAL A 117 4.59 -10.46 12.32
C VAL A 117 4.84 -11.28 11.04
N GLU A 118 5.45 -10.68 10.01
CA GLU A 118 5.74 -11.31 8.70
C GLU A 118 7.03 -12.15 8.71
N MET A 119 8.08 -11.74 9.43
CA MET A 119 9.34 -12.50 9.50
C MET A 119 9.41 -13.41 10.71
N GLY A 120 8.48 -13.25 11.66
CA GLY A 120 8.51 -13.93 12.96
C GLY A 120 9.61 -13.41 13.87
N ALA A 121 10.32 -12.35 13.52
CA ALA A 121 11.43 -11.84 14.32
C ALA A 121 10.91 -11.03 15.51
N ARG A 122 10.94 -11.60 16.71
CA ARG A 122 10.76 -10.81 17.94
C ARG A 122 12.04 -10.02 18.19
N PRO A 123 12.00 -8.69 18.29
CA PRO A 123 13.15 -7.91 18.72
C PRO A 123 13.60 -8.35 20.12
N ALA A 124 14.91 -8.32 20.39
CA ALA A 124 15.48 -8.64 21.70
C ALA A 124 14.95 -7.77 22.87
N THR A 125 14.22 -6.70 22.56
CA THR A 125 13.52 -5.83 23.51
C THR A 125 12.16 -6.37 23.98
N MET A 126 11.64 -7.45 23.40
CA MET A 126 10.41 -8.11 23.87
C MET A 126 10.71 -9.13 24.98
N LYS A 127 9.77 -9.29 25.93
CA LYS A 127 9.87 -10.21 27.11
C LYS A 127 10.17 -11.68 26.76
N LYS A 128 9.97 -12.08 25.50
CA LYS A 128 10.31 -13.40 24.93
C LYS A 128 11.01 -13.29 23.56
N GLY A 129 11.84 -12.26 23.37
CA GLY A 129 12.43 -11.88 22.07
C GLY A 129 13.92 -12.11 21.90
N GLY A 130 14.59 -12.69 22.89
CA GLY A 130 16.04 -12.95 22.89
C GLY A 130 16.71 -12.45 24.16
N LYS A 131 18.01 -12.71 24.30
CA LYS A 131 18.83 -12.09 25.36
C LYS A 131 18.92 -10.58 25.11
N LYS A 132 18.82 -9.78 26.16
CA LYS A 132 19.02 -8.32 26.13
C LYS A 132 20.41 -8.02 25.55
N GLY A 133 20.49 -7.38 24.39
CA GLY A 133 21.74 -7.08 23.66
C GLY A 133 22.11 -8.06 22.54
N GLY A 134 21.33 -9.13 22.32
CA GLY A 134 21.54 -10.09 21.22
C GLY A 134 20.65 -9.84 19.99
N GLY A 135 20.81 -10.69 18.97
CA GLY A 135 19.89 -10.76 17.82
C GLY A 135 18.48 -11.21 18.24
N GLY A 136 17.45 -10.74 17.55
CA GLY A 136 16.07 -11.15 17.82
C GLY A 136 15.84 -12.65 17.57
N ILE A 137 14.80 -13.22 18.19
CA ILE A 137 14.41 -14.63 17.95
C ILE A 137 13.48 -14.71 16.73
N ILE A 138 13.78 -15.60 15.79
CA ILE A 138 12.86 -15.99 14.71
C ILE A 138 11.83 -16.97 15.27
N MET A 139 10.58 -16.58 15.30
CA MET A 139 9.44 -17.40 15.66
C MET A 139 8.76 -17.98 14.42
N GLN A 140 8.21 -19.18 14.58
CA GLN A 140 7.18 -19.66 13.67
C GLN A 140 5.89 -18.90 13.98
N THR A 141 5.41 -18.12 13.00
CA THR A 141 4.12 -17.42 13.08
C THR A 141 3.24 -17.90 11.91
N PRO A 142 1.90 -17.99 12.08
CA PRO A 142 1.01 -18.33 10.98
C PRO A 142 1.05 -17.29 9.85
N ASN A 143 1.50 -16.07 10.15
CA ASN A 143 1.61 -14.97 9.22
C ASN A 143 2.94 -14.90 8.46
N LYS A 144 3.88 -15.83 8.73
CA LYS A 144 5.20 -15.81 8.12
C LYS A 144 5.11 -15.90 6.59
N GLY A 145 5.62 -14.87 5.90
CA GLY A 145 5.58 -14.74 4.43
C GLY A 145 4.17 -14.60 3.81
N LYS A 146 3.10 -14.45 4.61
CA LYS A 146 1.72 -14.33 4.08
C LYS A 146 1.48 -13.00 3.37
N LEU A 147 2.13 -11.92 3.80
CA LEU A 147 2.08 -10.62 3.13
C LEU A 147 2.65 -10.70 1.72
N THR A 148 3.85 -11.27 1.56
CA THR A 148 4.45 -11.53 0.25
C THR A 148 3.56 -12.42 -0.63
N LYS A 149 2.98 -13.49 -0.08
CA LYS A 149 2.03 -14.34 -0.82
C LYS A 149 0.77 -13.59 -1.26
N GLY A 150 0.19 -12.77 -0.38
CA GLY A 150 -0.96 -11.92 -0.69
C GLY A 150 -0.65 -10.88 -1.74
N MET A 151 0.53 -10.26 -1.69
CA MET A 151 1.00 -9.32 -2.70
C MET A 151 1.08 -10.00 -4.08
N LYS A 152 1.73 -11.16 -4.18
CA LYS A 152 1.82 -11.93 -5.42
C LYS A 152 0.43 -12.29 -5.98
N ALA A 153 -0.51 -12.67 -5.12
CA ALA A 153 -1.87 -13.00 -5.54
C ALA A 153 -2.64 -11.79 -6.09
N GLY A 154 -2.45 -10.60 -5.51
CA GLY A 154 -3.21 -9.40 -5.87
C GLY A 154 -2.65 -8.59 -7.05
N VAL A 155 -1.37 -8.74 -7.38
CA VAL A 155 -0.69 -7.94 -8.42
C VAL A 155 -1.38 -8.10 -9.79
N GLY A 156 -1.77 -9.31 -10.16
CA GLY A 156 -2.44 -9.56 -11.45
C GLY A 156 -3.80 -8.85 -11.55
N ALA A 157 -4.62 -8.96 -10.50
CA ALA A 157 -5.92 -8.29 -10.44
C ALA A 157 -5.77 -6.75 -10.44
N THR A 158 -4.80 -6.24 -9.68
CA THR A 158 -4.47 -4.80 -9.64
C THR A 158 -4.13 -4.27 -11.03
N LYS A 159 -3.25 -4.97 -11.76
CA LYS A 159 -2.85 -4.57 -13.12
C LYS A 159 -4.03 -4.52 -14.08
N ARG A 160 -4.89 -5.55 -14.08
CA ARG A 160 -6.08 -5.59 -14.93
C ARG A 160 -7.03 -4.44 -14.61
N LYS A 161 -7.33 -4.23 -13.32
CA LYS A 161 -8.23 -3.14 -12.89
C LYS A 161 -7.66 -1.75 -13.19
N GLN A 162 -6.34 -1.59 -13.09
CA GLN A 162 -5.68 -0.34 -13.45
C GLN A 162 -5.84 -0.02 -14.94
N ILE A 163 -5.63 -1.00 -15.82
CA ILE A 163 -5.78 -0.83 -17.27
C ILE A 163 -7.23 -0.49 -17.63
N GLU A 164 -8.21 -1.18 -17.04
CA GLU A 164 -9.64 -0.91 -17.21
C GLU A 164 -9.97 0.55 -16.84
N LEU A 165 -9.62 0.98 -15.63
CA LEU A 165 -9.89 2.35 -15.17
C LEU A 165 -9.16 3.41 -16.00
N TYR A 166 -7.97 3.11 -16.51
CA TYR A 166 -7.26 4.04 -17.39
C TYR A 166 -7.94 4.17 -18.76
N ARG A 167 -8.49 3.08 -19.30
CA ARG A 167 -9.26 3.11 -20.55
C ARG A 167 -10.54 3.92 -20.37
N GLU A 168 -11.29 3.68 -19.29
CA GLU A 168 -12.50 4.45 -18.97
C GLU A 168 -12.22 5.95 -18.85
N GLU A 169 -11.15 6.33 -18.14
CA GLU A 169 -10.76 7.74 -17.98
C GLU A 169 -10.28 8.35 -19.31
N PHE A 170 -9.57 7.59 -20.14
CA PHE A 170 -9.17 8.04 -21.47
C PHE A 170 -10.39 8.28 -22.37
N GLU A 171 -11.32 7.32 -22.43
CA GLU A 171 -12.56 7.47 -23.20
C GLU A 171 -13.39 8.67 -22.72
N ARG A 172 -13.50 8.87 -21.39
CA ARG A 172 -14.18 10.05 -20.84
C ARG A 172 -13.50 11.35 -21.26
N PHE A 173 -12.17 11.39 -21.26
CA PHE A 173 -11.41 12.58 -21.62
C PHE A 173 -11.45 12.88 -23.12
N MET A 174 -11.55 11.84 -23.96
CA MET A 174 -11.57 11.99 -25.41
C MET A 174 -12.91 12.45 -25.98
N LYS A 175 -14.01 12.23 -25.25
CA LYS A 175 -15.32 12.83 -25.52
C LYS A 175 -15.24 14.36 -25.40
#